data_AF-A0A0B5QLI3-F1
#
_entry.id   AF-A0A0B5QLI3-F1
#
_cell.length_a   1.000
_cell.length_b   1.000
_cell.length_c   1.000
_cell.angle_alpha   90.00
_cell.angle_beta   90.00
_cell.angle_gamma   90.00
#
_symmetry.space_group_name_H-M   'P 1'
#
loop_
_entity.id
_entity.type
_entity.pdbx_description
1 polymer ?
#
loop_
_entity_poly.entity_id
_entity_poly.type
_entity_poly.pdbx_seq_one_letter_code
_entity_poly.pdbx_strand_id
1 'polypeptide(L)'
;MDRPKDLPNRLECAYCKRSNRHGGECRGKDINRNEAGCLYFTMDEKGCIRNSDITIPFNLFSEIPPLGMWETDRWTLYDVDTDIRINKIYGMNWNKERGLLNVKCNADYYINEFKNEYKKEANKPILKVIK
;
A
#
# COMPACT_ATOMS: atom_id res chain seq x y z
N MET A 1 -21.54 -8.58 -9.24
CA MET A 1 -20.07 -8.72 -9.19
C MET A 1 -19.51 -7.33 -9.36
N ASP A 2 -19.05 -6.71 -8.26
CA ASP A 2 -18.50 -5.35 -8.27
C ASP A 2 -17.02 -5.37 -8.67
N ARG A 3 -16.77 -5.85 -9.89
CA ARG A 3 -15.42 -5.86 -10.49
C ARG A 3 -15.20 -4.51 -11.18
N PRO A 4 -14.11 -3.78 -10.88
CA PRO A 4 -13.74 -2.62 -11.68
C PRO A 4 -13.46 -3.03 -13.12
N LYS A 5 -14.03 -2.29 -14.08
CA LYS A 5 -13.89 -2.60 -15.52
C LYS A 5 -12.42 -2.61 -15.97
N ASP A 6 -11.57 -1.85 -15.29
CA ASP A 6 -10.18 -1.65 -15.68
C ASP A 6 -9.20 -2.58 -14.94
N LEU A 7 -9.66 -3.43 -14.02
CA LEU A 7 -8.80 -4.37 -13.30
C LEU A 7 -8.41 -5.55 -14.22
N PRO A 8 -7.12 -5.74 -14.55
CA PRO A 8 -6.65 -6.88 -15.34
C PRO A 8 -6.87 -8.20 -14.61
N ASN A 9 -7.27 -9.25 -15.34
CA ASN A 9 -7.58 -10.56 -14.76
C ASN A 9 -6.44 -11.19 -13.96
N ARG A 10 -5.19 -10.91 -14.34
CA ARG A 10 -4.02 -11.39 -13.60
C ARG A 10 -3.82 -10.72 -12.26
N LEU A 11 -4.27 -9.48 -12.11
CA LEU A 11 -4.15 -8.72 -10.87
C LEU A 11 -5.31 -8.99 -9.90
N GLU A 12 -6.34 -9.75 -10.28
CA GLU A 12 -7.43 -10.12 -9.39
C GLU A 12 -6.92 -10.73 -8.08
N CYS A 13 -5.92 -11.60 -8.12
CA CYS A 13 -5.34 -12.21 -6.92
C CYS A 13 -4.59 -11.21 -6.03
N ALA A 14 -4.09 -10.09 -6.58
CA ALA A 14 -3.46 -9.03 -5.81
C ALA A 14 -4.48 -8.17 -5.07
N TYR A 15 -5.67 -8.01 -5.65
CA TYR A 15 -6.75 -7.16 -5.13
C TYR A 15 -7.89 -7.95 -4.48
N CYS A 16 -7.74 -9.26 -4.31
CA CYS A 16 -8.78 -10.13 -3.77
C CYS A 16 -8.63 -10.28 -2.25
N LYS A 17 -9.70 -10.01 -1.51
CA LYS A 17 -9.79 -10.19 -0.05
C LYS A 17 -9.49 -11.63 0.41
N ARG A 18 -9.64 -12.61 -0.49
CA ARG A 18 -9.35 -14.03 -0.21
C ARG A 18 -7.87 -14.38 -0.35
N SER A 19 -7.07 -13.49 -0.92
CA SER A 19 -5.64 -13.70 -1.13
C SER A 19 -4.87 -13.15 0.06
N ASN A 20 -4.41 -14.01 0.96
CA ASN A 20 -3.66 -13.59 2.16
C ASN A 20 -2.41 -12.73 1.83
N ARG A 21 -1.84 -12.91 0.63
CA ARG A 21 -0.66 -12.18 0.18
C ARG A 21 -0.97 -10.81 -0.41
N HIS A 22 -2.24 -10.53 -0.74
CA HIS A 22 -2.69 -9.30 -1.43
C HIS A 22 -1.71 -8.82 -2.50
N GLY A 23 -1.10 -9.76 -3.22
CA GLY A 23 0.04 -9.50 -4.09
C GLY A 23 0.31 -10.69 -5.01
N GLY A 24 1.03 -10.41 -6.10
CA GLY A 24 1.34 -11.37 -7.16
C GLY A 24 0.23 -11.52 -8.20
N GLU A 25 0.54 -12.27 -9.26
CA GLU A 25 -0.38 -12.52 -10.37
C GLU A 25 -1.12 -13.86 -10.20
N CYS A 26 -2.39 -13.92 -10.63
CA CYS A 26 -3.12 -15.17 -10.74
C CYS A 26 -2.44 -16.10 -11.76
N ARG A 27 -1.76 -17.14 -11.25
CA ARG A 27 -0.94 -18.08 -12.04
C ARG A 27 -1.72 -18.89 -13.09
N GLY A 28 -3.03 -19.02 -12.95
CA GLY A 28 -3.89 -19.81 -13.84
C GLY A 28 -4.56 -19.02 -14.97
N LYS A 29 -4.19 -17.75 -15.20
CA LYS A 29 -4.90 -16.88 -16.14
C LYS A 29 -4.00 -16.31 -17.23
N ASP A 30 -4.54 -16.32 -18.44
CA ASP A 30 -3.88 -15.76 -19.62
C ASP A 30 -3.77 -14.23 -19.53
N ILE A 31 -2.70 -13.65 -20.12
CA ILE A 31 -2.45 -12.18 -20.12
C ILE A 31 -3.55 -11.46 -20.90
N ASN A 32 -4.06 -12.10 -21.96
CA ASN A 32 -4.81 -11.43 -23.02
C ASN A 32 -6.32 -11.66 -22.96
N ARG A 33 -6.83 -12.46 -22.02
CA ARG A 33 -8.27 -12.75 -21.91
C ARG A 33 -8.85 -12.03 -20.71
N ASN A 34 -9.27 -10.78 -20.88
CA ASN A 34 -10.08 -10.04 -19.90
C ASN A 34 -11.50 -10.60 -19.74
N GLU A 35 -11.92 -11.47 -20.67
CA GLU A 35 -13.28 -12.02 -20.79
C GLU A 35 -13.63 -13.02 -19.67
N ALA A 36 -12.66 -13.73 -19.09
CA ALA A 36 -12.89 -14.72 -18.02
C ALA A 36 -12.33 -14.24 -16.66
N GLY A 37 -13.09 -13.36 -15.99
CA GLY A 37 -12.82 -12.93 -14.61
C GLY A 37 -12.88 -14.10 -13.61
N CYS A 38 -12.37 -13.92 -12.39
CA CYS A 38 -12.35 -15.00 -11.40
C CYS A 38 -13.74 -15.11 -10.78
N LEU A 39 -14.36 -16.29 -10.86
CA LEU A 39 -15.70 -16.55 -10.35
C LEU A 39 -15.85 -16.21 -8.86
N TYR A 40 -14.75 -16.31 -8.12
CA TYR A 40 -14.68 -16.10 -6.68
C TYR A 40 -14.01 -14.77 -6.30
N PHE A 41 -13.78 -13.88 -7.27
CA PHE A 41 -13.18 -12.58 -7.01
C PHE A 41 -14.04 -11.78 -6.05
N THR A 42 -13.41 -11.20 -5.04
CA THR A 42 -14.04 -10.26 -4.11
C THR A 42 -13.03 -9.18 -3.85
N MET A 43 -13.33 -7.96 -4.31
CA MET A 43 -12.43 -6.81 -4.15
C MET A 43 -12.14 -6.56 -2.67
N ASP A 44 -10.87 -6.38 -2.34
CA ASP A 44 -10.48 -5.82 -1.04
C ASP A 44 -10.52 -4.29 -1.10
N GLU A 45 -11.13 -3.68 -0.09
CA GLU A 45 -11.16 -2.22 0.05
C GLU A 45 -9.76 -1.64 0.22
N LYS A 46 -8.86 -2.36 0.92
CA LYS A 46 -7.45 -1.98 1.12
C LYS A 46 -6.63 -2.08 -0.17
N GLY A 47 -7.09 -2.90 -1.12
CA GLY A 47 -6.42 -3.11 -2.40
C GLY A 47 -5.26 -4.09 -2.31
N CYS A 48 -4.15 -3.79 -2.99
CA CYS A 48 -2.97 -4.65 -3.09
C CYS A 48 -1.80 -4.13 -2.25
N ILE A 49 -0.88 -5.03 -1.90
CA ILE A 49 0.37 -4.71 -1.23
C ILE A 49 1.42 -4.29 -2.27
N ARG A 50 2.05 -3.14 -2.03
CA ARG A 50 3.24 -2.67 -2.76
C ARG A 50 4.42 -2.55 -1.82
N ASN A 51 5.62 -2.78 -2.36
CA ASN A 51 6.89 -2.58 -1.66
C ASN A 51 7.62 -1.39 -2.26
N SER A 52 8.13 -0.48 -1.43
CA SER A 52 9.07 0.55 -1.90
C SER A 52 9.95 1.10 -0.79
N ASP A 53 11.09 1.67 -1.20
CA ASP A 53 11.92 2.47 -0.30
C ASP A 53 11.34 3.88 -0.16
N ILE A 54 11.05 4.26 1.07
CA ILE A 54 10.35 5.50 1.44
C ILE A 54 11.07 6.20 2.58
N THR A 55 10.81 7.50 2.72
CA THR A 55 11.22 8.28 3.89
C THR A 55 9.98 8.71 4.65
N ILE A 56 9.83 8.20 5.86
CA ILE A 56 8.69 8.48 6.72
C ILE A 56 9.07 9.53 7.76
N PRO A 57 8.35 10.65 7.86
CA PRO A 57 8.55 11.61 8.93
C PRO A 57 7.83 11.19 10.22
N PHE A 58 8.56 11.18 11.33
CA PHE A 58 8.02 10.96 12.69
C PHE A 58 8.19 12.21 13.54
N ASN A 59 7.27 12.45 14.48
CA ASN A 59 7.54 13.40 15.56
C ASN A 59 8.64 12.82 16.47
N LEU A 60 9.43 13.69 17.11
CA LEU A 60 10.59 13.27 17.90
C LEU A 60 10.25 12.24 19.00
N PHE A 61 9.05 12.35 19.57
CA PHE A 61 8.57 11.48 20.66
C PHE A 61 7.57 10.42 20.20
N SER A 62 7.31 10.32 18.88
CA SER A 62 6.47 9.26 18.35
C SER A 62 7.26 7.96 18.27
N GLU A 63 6.61 6.86 18.64
CA GLU A 63 7.20 5.53 18.49
C GLU A 63 7.27 5.13 17.02
N ILE A 64 8.40 4.56 16.62
CA ILE A 64 8.54 3.89 15.32
C ILE A 64 7.97 2.48 15.49
N PRO A 65 7.07 2.02 14.60
CA PRO A 65 6.46 0.70 14.74
C PRO A 65 7.49 -0.44 14.70
N PRO A 66 7.15 -1.59 15.32
CA PRO A 66 7.96 -2.79 15.22
C PRO A 66 8.20 -3.21 13.77
N LEU A 67 9.44 -3.64 13.48
CA LEU A 67 9.80 -4.13 12.15
C LEU A 67 9.06 -5.44 11.83
N GLY A 68 8.68 -5.60 10.57
CA GLY A 68 8.03 -6.82 10.05
C GLY A 68 6.57 -7.00 10.50
N MET A 69 5.99 -6.05 11.23
CA MET A 69 4.60 -6.07 11.66
C MET A 69 3.77 -5.06 10.87
N TRP A 70 2.54 -5.46 10.52
CA TRP A 70 1.56 -4.54 9.95
C TRP A 70 1.04 -3.61 11.05
N GLU A 71 1.18 -2.31 10.83
CA GLU A 71 0.60 -1.27 11.67
C GLU A 71 -0.61 -0.69 10.95
N THR A 72 -1.76 -0.71 11.63
CA THR A 72 -3.05 -0.24 11.10
C THR A 72 -3.38 1.14 11.64
N ASP A 73 -4.23 1.87 10.91
CA ASP A 73 -4.93 3.08 11.39
C ASP A 73 -4.05 4.30 11.75
N ARG A 74 -2.76 4.30 11.40
CA ARG A 74 -1.84 5.41 11.69
C ARG A 74 -1.29 6.09 10.46
N TRP A 75 -1.60 5.58 9.27
CA TRP A 75 -0.94 5.98 8.04
C TRP A 75 -1.93 6.42 7.00
N THR A 76 -1.60 7.50 6.31
CA THR A 76 -2.30 7.90 5.08
C THR A 76 -1.35 7.90 3.91
N LEU A 77 -1.81 7.35 2.79
CA LEU A 77 -1.16 7.40 1.50
C LEU A 77 -2.11 8.11 0.54
N TYR A 78 -1.67 9.22 -0.05
CA TYR A 78 -2.53 10.07 -0.88
C TYR A 78 -3.83 10.51 -0.17
N ASP A 79 -3.70 10.85 1.12
CA ASP A 79 -4.81 11.23 2.01
C ASP A 79 -5.91 10.15 2.15
N VAL A 80 -5.58 8.89 1.83
CA VAL A 80 -6.40 7.71 2.09
C VAL A 80 -5.72 6.87 3.17
N ASP A 81 -6.49 6.43 4.17
CA ASP A 81 -5.99 5.56 5.22
C ASP A 81 -5.41 4.26 4.64
N THR A 82 -4.24 3.89 5.13
CA THR A 82 -3.54 2.68 4.71
C THR A 82 -2.86 2.01 5.90
N ASP A 83 -2.54 0.74 5.74
CA ASP A 83 -1.69 0.02 6.66
C ASP A 83 -0.29 -0.09 6.06
N ILE A 84 0.74 -0.02 6.90
CA ILE A 84 2.12 -0.22 6.47
C ILE A 84 2.79 -1.32 7.27
N ARG A 85 3.85 -1.90 6.71
CA ARG A 85 4.78 -2.77 7.39
C ARG A 85 6.19 -2.32 7.08
N ILE A 86 6.91 -1.82 8.08
CA ILE A 86 8.32 -1.46 7.90
C ILE A 86 9.16 -2.73 7.91
N ASN A 87 9.78 -3.07 6.77
CA ASN A 87 10.60 -4.27 6.63
C ASN A 87 12.03 -4.03 7.14
N LYS A 88 12.60 -2.87 6.83
CA LYS A 88 13.98 -2.53 7.17
C LYS A 88 14.18 -1.03 7.29
N ILE A 89 14.87 -0.59 8.32
CA ILE A 89 15.33 0.80 8.46
C ILE A 89 16.78 0.89 7.99
N TYR A 90 17.06 1.82 7.09
CA TYR A 90 18.38 2.07 6.53
C TYR A 90 19.12 3.19 7.27
N GLY A 91 18.38 4.15 7.81
CA GLY A 91 18.96 5.29 8.50
C GLY A 91 17.91 6.28 8.97
N MET A 92 18.36 7.17 9.83
CA MET A 92 17.52 8.23 10.40
C MET A 92 18.22 9.57 10.20
N ASN A 93 17.46 10.60 9.84
CA ASN A 93 17.97 11.95 9.69
C ASN A 93 17.07 12.92 10.46
N TRP A 94 17.68 13.79 11.25
CA TRP A 94 16.95 14.84 11.96
C TRP A 94 16.72 16.06 11.06
N ASN A 95 15.46 16.32 10.70
CA ASN A 95 15.08 17.54 10.01
C ASN A 95 14.87 18.66 11.05
N LYS A 96 15.91 19.47 11.24
CA LYS A 96 15.93 20.60 12.19
C LYS A 96 14.89 21.67 11.87
N GLU A 97 14.63 21.94 10.59
CA GLU A 97 13.70 22.99 10.17
C GLU A 97 12.25 22.66 10.51
N ARG A 98 11.89 21.38 10.39
CA ARG A 98 10.52 20.91 10.62
C ARG A 98 10.31 20.27 11.99
N GLY A 99 11.39 20.02 12.74
CA GLY A 99 11.34 19.29 14.01
C GLY A 99 10.89 17.84 13.86
N LEU A 100 11.25 17.17 12.76
CA LEU A 100 10.82 15.81 12.44
C LEU A 100 12.00 14.85 12.28
N LEU A 101 11.84 13.63 12.77
CA LEU A 101 12.77 12.52 12.54
C LEU A 101 12.39 11.81 11.25
N ASN A 102 13.22 11.95 10.21
CA ASN A 102 13.01 11.27 8.95
C ASN A 102 13.64 9.88 9.00
N VAL A 103 12.82 8.85 8.91
CA VAL A 103 13.25 7.45 8.89
C VAL A 103 13.26 6.96 7.46
N LYS A 104 14.43 6.62 6.93
CA LYS A 104 14.59 6.00 5.61
C LYS A 104 14.43 4.50 5.78
N CYS A 105 13.44 3.91 5.12
CA CYS A 105 13.11 2.51 5.28
C CYS A 105 12.56 1.87 4.00
N ASN A 106 12.62 0.54 3.94
CA ASN A 106 11.80 -0.26 3.05
C ASN A 106 10.50 -0.60 3.76
N ALA A 107 9.37 -0.36 3.12
CA ALA A 107 8.08 -0.71 3.66
C ALA A 107 7.17 -1.34 2.63
N ASP A 108 6.31 -2.23 3.11
CA ASP A 108 5.12 -2.65 2.41
C ASP A 108 3.94 -1.79 2.83
N TYR A 109 3.03 -1.49 1.91
CA TYR A 109 1.81 -0.75 2.21
C TYR A 109 0.67 -1.19 1.31
N TYR A 110 -0.56 -0.99 1.78
CA TYR A 110 -1.76 -1.24 0.98
C TYR A 110 -2.08 -0.05 0.08
N ILE A 111 -2.49 -0.34 -1.16
CA ILE A 111 -2.97 0.67 -2.10
C ILE A 111 -4.06 0.09 -3.00
N ASN A 112 -5.15 0.85 -3.13
CA ASN A 112 -6.24 0.52 -4.03
C ASN A 112 -6.32 1.52 -5.18
N GLU A 113 -5.59 1.23 -6.26
CA GLU A 113 -5.54 2.09 -7.45
C GLU A 113 -6.86 2.12 -8.23
N PHE A 114 -7.81 1.23 -7.91
CA PHE A 114 -9.09 1.07 -8.59
C PHE A 114 -10.27 1.63 -7.78
N LYS A 115 -10.03 2.26 -6.63
CA LYS A 115 -11.06 2.96 -5.87
C LYS A 115 -11.33 4.33 -6.51
N ASN A 116 -12.59 4.74 -6.60
CA ASN A 116 -13.00 6.00 -7.24
C ASN A 116 -12.33 7.26 -6.65
N GLU A 117 -11.90 7.19 -5.40
CA GLU A 117 -11.25 8.29 -4.66
C GLU A 117 -9.74 8.37 -4.94
N TYR A 118 -9.15 7.38 -5.63
CA TYR A 118 -7.73 7.34 -5.89
C TYR A 118 -7.31 8.45 -6.87
N LYS A 119 -6.68 9.49 -6.36
CA LYS A 119 -6.02 10.53 -7.16
C LYS A 119 -4.55 10.17 -7.31
N LYS A 120 -4.19 9.60 -8.45
CA LYS A 120 -2.78 9.39 -8.81
C LYS A 120 -2.12 10.75 -9.05
N GLU A 121 -1.56 11.38 -8.03
CA GLU A 121 -0.73 12.58 -8.24
C GLU A 121 0.61 12.19 -8.87
N ALA A 122 1.10 13.06 -9.76
CA ALA A 122 2.36 12.89 -10.49
C ALA A 122 3.62 12.98 -9.61
N ASN A 123 3.48 13.20 -8.29
CA ASN A 123 4.57 13.33 -7.34
C ASN A 123 4.72 12.06 -6.47
N LYS A 124 5.96 11.81 -6.03
CA LYS A 124 6.35 10.62 -5.24
C LYS A 124 5.41 10.42 -4.04
N PRO A 125 5.04 9.18 -3.70
CA PRO A 125 4.18 8.90 -2.55
C PRO A 125 4.80 9.45 -1.26
N ILE A 126 4.05 10.30 -0.54
CA ILE A 126 4.43 10.82 0.77
C ILE A 126 3.48 10.20 1.79
N LEU A 127 3.98 9.25 2.59
CA LEU A 127 3.25 8.70 3.73
C LEU A 127 3.25 9.72 4.87
N LYS A 128 2.07 9.94 5.48
CA LYS A 128 1.89 10.84 6.63
C LYS A 128 1.27 10.07 7.80
N VAL A 129 1.70 10.40 9.01
CA VAL A 129 1.10 9.90 10.26
C VAL A 129 -0.22 10.61 10.53
N ILE A 130 -1.27 9.88 10.88
CA ILE A 130 -2.54 10.44 11.36
C ILE A 130 -2.32 11.00 12.77
N LYS A 131 -2.74 12.25 12.98
CA LYS A 131 -2.60 12.95 14.27
C LYS A 131 -3.42 12.30 15.38
#